data_AF-A0A3L7NNI0-F1
#
_entry.id   AF-A0A3L7NNI0-F1
#
_cell.length_a   1.000
_cell.length_b   1.000
_cell.length_c   1.000
_cell.angle_alpha   90.00
_cell.angle_beta   90.00
_cell.angle_gamma   90.00
#
_symmetry.space_group_name_H-M   'P 1'
#
loop_
_entity.id
_entity.type
_entity.pdbx_description
1 polymer ?
#
loop_
_entity_poly.entity_id
_entity_poly.type
_entity_poly.pdbx_seq_one_letter_code
_entity_poly.pdbx_strand_id
1 'polypeptide(L)'
;MTPRLIWHGAFIDASKHWVDRGPGNQTPLGDHVMTLPAGPPLATLISLDVPWPNENPRESGFHFKGYSLSKTGVPTFKYLWNDIAVTDTITPFVASPDNGLQRTVTARSATKIENVYLRIAVAGNVEEVDGAIVVDGMQFRFDGVEPVVRTINDRRELLIPITAAAGEEASVKITIVW
;
A
#
# COMPACT_ATOMS: atom_id res chain seq x y z
N MET A 1 2.66 3.51 8.28
CA MET A 1 3.17 2.13 8.08
C MET A 1 2.22 1.47 7.10
N THR A 2 2.75 0.80 6.08
CA THR A 2 1.96 0.17 5.01
C THR A 2 2.05 -1.36 5.15
N PRO A 3 1.02 -2.11 4.74
CA PRO A 3 1.11 -3.57 4.68
C PRO A 3 2.28 -3.99 3.81
N ARG A 4 2.91 -5.11 4.15
CA ARG A 4 4.08 -5.64 3.43
C ARG A 4 3.80 -6.94 2.68
N LEU A 5 2.88 -7.74 3.21
CA LEU A 5 2.46 -9.01 2.65
C LEU A 5 0.93 -9.08 2.67
N ILE A 6 0.35 -9.61 1.59
CA ILE A 6 -1.07 -9.93 1.47
C ILE A 6 -1.14 -11.35 0.90
N TRP A 7 -1.99 -12.22 1.44
CA TRP A 7 -2.11 -13.61 0.98
C TRP A 7 -3.48 -14.19 1.31
N HIS A 8 -3.78 -15.35 0.73
CA HIS A 8 -5.01 -16.09 0.94
C HIS A 8 -4.79 -17.45 1.61
N GLY A 9 -5.84 -18.00 2.22
CA GLY A 9 -5.81 -19.35 2.77
C GLY A 9 -5.16 -19.41 4.15
N ALA A 10 -4.20 -20.31 4.32
CA ALA A 10 -3.59 -20.58 5.63
C ALA A 10 -2.84 -19.35 6.18
N PHE A 11 -2.96 -19.12 7.49
CA PHE A 11 -2.39 -17.93 8.14
C PHE A 11 -0.88 -18.05 8.35
N ILE A 12 -0.44 -18.42 9.56
CA ILE A 12 0.98 -18.63 9.89
C ILE A 12 1.11 -19.88 10.78
N ASP A 13 2.24 -20.57 10.69
CA ASP A 13 2.65 -21.55 11.70
C ASP A 13 3.47 -20.86 12.79
N ALA A 14 2.96 -20.85 14.03
CA ALA A 14 3.68 -20.27 15.16
C ALA A 14 4.73 -21.23 15.76
N SER A 15 4.77 -22.50 15.35
CA SER A 15 5.63 -23.55 15.93
C SER A 15 7.12 -23.20 15.90
N LYS A 16 7.56 -22.53 14.84
CA LYS A 16 8.94 -22.05 14.67
C LYS A 16 9.36 -21.03 15.73
N HIS A 17 8.42 -20.42 16.47
CA HIS A 17 8.72 -19.52 17.58
C HIS A 17 8.66 -20.18 18.97
N TRP A 18 8.37 -21.48 19.06
CA TRP A 18 8.34 -22.20 20.34
C TRP A 18 9.71 -22.71 20.81
N VAL A 19 10.72 -22.62 19.94
CA VAL A 19 12.11 -23.01 20.25
C VAL A 19 12.94 -21.74 20.48
N ASP A 20 13.67 -21.73 21.60
CA ASP A 20 14.48 -20.60 22.06
C ASP A 20 13.71 -19.27 22.07
N ARG A 21 14.31 -18.19 21.56
CA ARG A 21 13.67 -16.87 21.45
C ARG A 21 12.97 -16.66 20.10
N GLY A 22 12.69 -17.74 19.37
CA GLY A 22 12.03 -17.72 18.07
C GLY A 22 12.92 -17.19 16.93
N PRO A 23 13.69 -18.05 16.25
CA PRO A 23 14.62 -17.61 15.20
C PRO A 23 13.91 -17.15 13.92
N GLY A 24 14.32 -15.98 13.41
CA GLY A 24 13.97 -15.48 12.07
C GLY A 24 12.52 -15.03 11.89
N ASN A 25 12.15 -14.74 10.64
CA ASN A 25 10.79 -14.32 10.28
C ASN A 25 9.89 -15.52 9.97
N GLN A 26 8.58 -15.38 10.23
CA GLN A 26 7.57 -16.29 9.70
C GLN A 26 7.17 -15.90 8.29
N THR A 27 6.99 -16.91 7.45
CA THR A 27 6.39 -16.77 6.13
C THR A 27 4.90 -17.08 6.22
N PRO A 28 4.07 -16.47 5.35
CA PRO A 28 2.70 -16.94 5.16
C PRO A 28 2.68 -18.44 4.82
N LEU A 29 1.70 -19.17 5.36
CA LEU A 29 1.42 -20.56 4.97
C LEU A 29 0.50 -20.67 3.76
N GLY A 30 -0.19 -19.58 3.44
CA GLY A 30 -1.20 -19.54 2.41
C GLY A 30 -0.67 -19.29 1.01
N ASP A 31 -1.61 -19.19 0.08
CA ASP A 31 -1.37 -19.04 -1.34
C ASP A 31 -1.43 -17.58 -1.78
N HIS A 32 -1.03 -17.32 -3.02
CA HIS A 32 -1.09 -16.01 -3.66
C HIS A 32 -0.45 -14.87 -2.83
N VAL A 33 0.72 -15.15 -2.27
CA VAL A 33 1.47 -14.21 -1.43
C VAL A 33 1.99 -13.03 -2.28
N MET A 34 1.35 -11.88 -2.12
CA MET A 34 1.82 -10.63 -2.70
C MET A 34 2.79 -9.92 -1.76
N THR A 35 3.92 -9.50 -2.31
CA THR A 35 4.88 -8.62 -1.66
C THR A 35 4.65 -7.18 -2.10
N LEU A 36 4.17 -6.34 -1.18
CA LEU A 36 4.09 -4.91 -1.41
C LEU A 36 5.47 -4.26 -1.33
N PRO A 37 5.69 -3.11 -2.00
CA PRO A 37 6.97 -2.43 -2.03
C PRO A 37 7.51 -2.14 -0.62
N ALA A 38 8.79 -2.41 -0.39
CA ALA A 38 9.47 -2.00 0.82
C ALA A 38 9.82 -0.51 0.78
N GLY A 39 10.10 0.05 1.97
CA GLY A 39 10.49 1.45 2.12
C GLY A 39 9.30 2.40 2.39
N PRO A 40 9.47 3.70 2.15
CA PRO A 40 8.44 4.69 2.43
C PRO A 40 7.24 4.51 1.48
N PRO A 41 6.00 4.47 1.98
CA PRO A 41 4.82 4.29 1.13
C PRO A 41 4.48 5.53 0.31
N LEU A 42 4.81 6.71 0.83
CA LEU A 42 4.58 8.00 0.16
C LEU A 42 5.92 8.67 -0.15
N ALA A 43 5.95 9.43 -1.23
CA ALA A 43 7.07 10.28 -1.58
C ALA A 43 6.58 11.54 -2.30
N THR A 44 7.30 12.64 -2.14
CA THR A 44 7.13 13.83 -2.97
C THR A 44 8.08 13.68 -4.17
N LEU A 45 7.55 13.74 -5.38
CA LEU A 45 8.32 13.60 -6.60
C LEU A 45 8.29 14.91 -7.39
N ILE A 46 9.45 15.51 -7.60
CA ILE A 46 9.59 16.72 -8.44
C ILE A 46 9.40 16.42 -9.94
N SER A 47 9.62 15.17 -10.35
CA SER A 47 9.28 14.63 -11.67
C SER A 47 9.11 13.11 -11.59
N LEU A 48 8.48 12.52 -12.61
CA LEU A 48 8.30 11.07 -12.69
C LEU A 48 9.60 10.30 -13.01
N ASP A 49 10.71 10.98 -13.30
CA ASP A 49 12.01 10.33 -13.56
C ASP A 49 12.85 10.16 -12.27
N VAL A 50 12.42 10.76 -11.16
CA VAL A 50 13.14 10.67 -9.89
C VAL A 50 12.94 9.28 -9.27
N PRO A 51 14.02 8.55 -8.93
CA PRO A 51 13.91 7.27 -8.24
C PRO A 51 13.13 7.35 -6.93
N TRP A 52 12.42 6.29 -6.59
CA TRP A 52 11.72 6.24 -5.31
C TRP A 52 12.70 6.32 -4.12
N PRO A 53 12.45 7.14 -3.09
CA PRO A 53 13.31 7.22 -1.91
C PRO A 53 13.48 5.85 -1.24
N ASN A 54 14.72 5.51 -0.87
CA ASN A 54 15.07 4.22 -0.26
C ASN A 54 15.55 4.33 1.20
N GLU A 55 15.46 5.53 1.76
CA GLU A 55 15.80 5.84 3.14
C GLU A 55 14.87 5.13 4.13
N ASN A 56 15.32 5.04 5.39
CA ASN A 56 14.47 4.56 6.46
C ASN A 56 13.24 5.49 6.61
N PRO A 57 12.00 4.99 6.50
CA PRO A 57 10.81 5.84 6.59
C PRO A 57 10.79 6.71 7.85
N ARG A 58 11.33 6.24 8.98
CA ARG A 58 11.39 7.02 10.22
C ARG A 58 12.28 8.24 10.11
N GLU A 59 13.38 8.13 9.37
CA GLU A 59 14.32 9.23 9.12
C GLU A 59 13.74 10.22 8.11
N SER A 60 12.91 9.74 7.17
CA SER A 60 12.19 10.57 6.18
C SER A 60 10.84 11.12 6.68
N GLY A 61 10.66 11.24 8.01
CA GLY A 61 9.53 11.94 8.62
C GLY A 61 8.28 11.10 8.91
N PHE A 62 8.28 9.79 8.63
CA PHE A 62 7.13 8.93 8.94
C PHE A 62 7.05 8.61 10.44
N HIS A 63 5.89 8.88 11.03
CA HIS A 63 5.58 8.58 12.42
C HIS A 63 4.31 7.76 12.50
N PHE A 64 4.41 6.50 12.92
CA PHE A 64 3.23 5.68 13.19
C PHE A 64 2.49 6.22 14.41
N LYS A 65 1.17 6.38 14.29
CA LYS A 65 0.28 6.92 15.33
C LYS A 65 -0.68 5.88 15.88
N GLY A 66 -0.43 4.60 15.60
CA GLY A 66 -1.28 3.49 16.01
C GLY A 66 -2.31 3.09 14.96
N TYR A 67 -3.28 2.31 15.38
CA TYR A 67 -4.40 1.86 14.55
C TYR A 67 -5.68 1.81 15.37
N SER A 68 -6.82 1.76 14.70
CA SER A 68 -8.12 1.49 15.29
C SER A 68 -8.81 0.35 14.56
N LEU A 69 -9.69 -0.37 15.25
CA LEU A 69 -10.54 -1.38 14.63
C LEU A 69 -11.97 -0.86 14.56
N SER A 70 -12.65 -1.12 13.46
CA SER A 70 -14.11 -0.93 13.38
C SER A 70 -14.84 -1.93 14.29
N LYS A 71 -16.17 -1.77 14.43
CA LYS A 71 -17.01 -2.75 15.16
C LYS A 71 -16.91 -4.17 14.58
N THR A 72 -16.58 -4.30 13.31
CA THR A 72 -16.41 -5.59 12.60
C THR A 72 -14.95 -6.02 12.52
N GLY A 73 -14.03 -5.34 13.22
CA GLY A 73 -12.61 -5.70 13.27
C GLY A 73 -11.77 -5.20 12.09
N VAL A 74 -12.33 -4.36 11.20
CA VAL A 74 -11.58 -3.79 10.06
C VAL A 74 -10.53 -2.80 10.58
N PRO A 75 -9.23 -2.98 10.27
CA PRO A 75 -8.18 -2.10 10.76
C PRO A 75 -8.05 -0.82 9.92
N THR A 76 -7.85 0.30 10.62
CA THR A 76 -7.40 1.57 10.05
C THR A 76 -6.08 1.97 10.71
N PHE A 77 -5.00 1.95 9.95
CA PHE A 77 -3.67 2.40 10.38
C PHE A 77 -3.57 3.91 10.27
N LYS A 78 -2.91 4.55 11.23
CA LYS A 78 -2.74 6.01 11.29
C LYS A 78 -1.26 6.35 11.32
N TYR A 79 -0.84 7.29 10.49
CA TYR A 79 0.52 7.80 10.52
C TYR A 79 0.58 9.26 10.08
N LEU A 80 1.65 9.94 10.51
CA LEU A 80 1.99 11.29 10.09
C LEU A 80 3.23 11.22 9.20
N TRP A 81 3.27 12.00 8.13
CA TRP A 81 4.46 12.18 7.30
C TRP A 81 4.54 13.64 6.85
N ASN A 82 5.58 14.38 7.25
CA ASN A 82 5.78 15.79 6.91
C ASN A 82 4.49 16.63 7.03
N ASP A 83 3.83 16.55 8.18
CA ASP A 83 2.54 17.22 8.50
C ASP A 83 1.32 16.76 7.69
N ILE A 84 1.45 15.71 6.90
CA ILE A 84 0.33 15.01 6.26
C ILE A 84 -0.15 13.90 7.20
N ALA A 85 -1.37 14.05 7.72
CA ALA A 85 -2.05 13.01 8.46
C ALA A 85 -2.64 12.01 7.48
N VAL A 86 -2.26 10.74 7.61
CA VAL A 86 -2.65 9.67 6.69
C VAL A 86 -3.36 8.56 7.45
N THR A 87 -4.45 8.08 6.88
CA THR A 87 -5.09 6.82 7.30
C THR A 87 -5.10 5.81 6.18
N ASP A 88 -4.94 4.53 6.52
CA ASP A 88 -4.93 3.41 5.57
C ASP A 88 -5.84 2.30 6.13
N THR A 89 -6.99 2.11 5.50
CA THR A 89 -8.02 1.15 5.92
C THR A 89 -8.10 0.02 4.91
N ILE A 90 -8.11 -1.23 5.39
CA ILE A 90 -8.11 -2.42 4.53
C ILE A 90 -9.32 -3.27 4.88
N THR A 91 -10.31 -3.26 4.00
CA THR A 91 -11.58 -3.94 4.18
C THR A 91 -11.64 -5.18 3.29
N PRO A 92 -11.82 -6.40 3.84
CA PRO A 92 -12.06 -7.56 3.01
C PRO A 92 -13.48 -7.52 2.41
N PHE A 93 -13.63 -8.05 1.20
CA PHE A 93 -14.93 -8.26 0.58
C PHE A 93 -14.97 -9.60 -0.14
N VAL A 94 -16.17 -10.15 -0.31
CA VAL A 94 -16.36 -11.41 -1.05
C VAL A 94 -16.27 -11.12 -2.54
N ALA A 95 -15.42 -11.87 -3.24
CA ALA A 95 -15.27 -11.84 -4.68
C ALA A 95 -15.10 -13.27 -5.20
N SER A 96 -15.06 -13.42 -6.52
CA SER A 96 -14.87 -14.70 -7.21
C SER A 96 -13.78 -14.52 -8.27
N PRO A 97 -12.84 -15.47 -8.42
CA PRO A 97 -12.76 -16.76 -7.72
C PRO A 97 -12.30 -16.67 -6.26
N ASP A 98 -11.48 -15.68 -5.92
CA ASP A 98 -10.97 -15.44 -4.57
C ASP A 98 -11.58 -14.17 -3.95
N ASN A 99 -11.55 -14.07 -2.62
CA ASN A 99 -11.96 -12.85 -1.91
C ASN A 99 -11.07 -11.67 -2.29
N GLY A 100 -11.56 -10.44 -2.12
CA GLY A 100 -10.85 -9.22 -2.45
C GLY A 100 -10.52 -8.36 -1.23
N LEU A 101 -9.64 -7.38 -1.43
CA LEU A 101 -9.38 -6.32 -0.47
C LEU A 101 -9.69 -4.95 -1.06
N GLN A 102 -10.39 -4.13 -0.30
CA GLN A 102 -10.56 -2.73 -0.59
C GLN A 102 -9.68 -1.91 0.35
N ARG A 103 -8.63 -1.29 -0.21
CA ARG A 103 -7.72 -0.41 0.50
C ARG A 103 -8.14 1.04 0.27
N THR A 104 -8.46 1.75 1.33
CA THR A 104 -8.77 3.18 1.30
C THR A 104 -7.68 3.95 2.02
N VAL A 105 -6.97 4.82 1.29
CA VAL A 105 -5.97 5.71 1.87
C VAL A 105 -6.52 7.14 1.85
N THR A 106 -6.56 7.79 3.01
CA THR A 106 -6.92 9.20 3.11
C THR A 106 -5.75 10.01 3.60
N ALA A 107 -5.60 11.23 3.08
CA ALA A 107 -4.54 12.15 3.45
C ALA A 107 -5.10 13.56 3.64
N ARG A 108 -4.69 14.23 4.73
CA ARG A 108 -5.08 15.60 5.04
C ARG A 108 -3.89 16.37 5.58
N SER A 109 -3.76 17.63 5.18
CA SER A 109 -2.78 18.57 5.73
C SER A 109 -3.38 19.97 5.84
N ALA A 110 -2.79 20.80 6.71
CA ALA A 110 -3.12 22.22 6.77
C ALA A 110 -2.65 23.00 5.53
N THR A 111 -1.70 22.43 4.78
CA THR A 111 -1.22 22.98 3.52
C THR A 111 -1.70 22.14 2.34
N LYS A 112 -1.60 22.68 1.13
CA LYS A 112 -1.94 21.96 -0.11
C LYS A 112 -1.07 20.72 -0.24
N ILE A 113 -1.67 19.58 -0.57
CA ILE A 113 -0.97 18.35 -0.93
C ILE A 113 -0.86 18.32 -2.45
N GLU A 114 0.38 18.35 -2.97
CA GLU A 114 0.67 18.23 -4.40
C GLU A 114 1.99 17.49 -4.61
N ASN A 115 2.16 16.86 -5.77
CA ASN A 115 3.33 16.06 -6.11
C ASN A 115 3.63 14.91 -5.13
N VAL A 116 2.66 14.53 -4.30
CA VAL A 116 2.74 13.38 -3.41
C VAL A 116 2.19 12.16 -4.13
N TYR A 117 2.92 11.06 -4.07
CA TYR A 117 2.52 9.80 -4.67
C TYR A 117 2.51 8.70 -3.62
N LEU A 118 1.60 7.75 -3.77
CA LEU A 118 1.55 6.47 -3.07
C LEU A 118 2.08 5.37 -3.99
N ARG A 119 3.11 4.63 -3.55
CA ARG A 119 3.65 3.48 -4.30
C ARG A 119 2.85 2.23 -4.00
N ILE A 120 2.24 1.65 -5.03
CA ILE A 120 1.36 0.48 -4.92
C ILE A 120 2.13 -0.80 -5.20
N ALA A 121 2.88 -0.85 -6.29
CA ALA A 121 3.60 -2.06 -6.69
C ALA A 121 4.88 -1.73 -7.47
N VAL A 122 5.81 -2.70 -7.49
CA VAL A 122 7.07 -2.63 -8.24
C VAL A 122 7.37 -4.00 -8.84
N ALA A 123 7.32 -4.13 -10.16
CA ALA A 123 7.48 -5.41 -10.85
C ALA A 123 8.34 -5.29 -12.09
N GLY A 124 8.70 -6.43 -12.69
CA GLY A 124 9.32 -6.44 -14.03
C GLY A 124 8.31 -6.10 -15.12
N ASN A 125 7.04 -6.41 -14.89
CA ASN A 125 5.96 -6.15 -15.82
C ASN A 125 4.71 -5.62 -15.09
N VAL A 126 3.99 -4.71 -15.75
CA VAL A 126 2.73 -4.12 -15.30
C VAL A 126 1.88 -3.97 -16.54
N GLU A 127 0.74 -4.66 -16.58
CA GLU A 127 -0.14 -4.74 -17.73
C GLU A 127 -1.48 -4.09 -17.43
N GLU A 128 -2.21 -3.69 -18.46
CA GLU A 128 -3.60 -3.26 -18.34
C GLU A 128 -4.48 -4.28 -19.06
N VAL A 129 -5.43 -4.86 -18.33
CA VAL A 129 -6.32 -5.93 -18.80
C VAL A 129 -7.72 -5.62 -18.29
N ASP A 130 -8.69 -5.46 -19.20
CA ASP A 130 -10.11 -5.22 -18.89
C ASP A 130 -10.34 -4.11 -17.84
N GLY A 131 -9.63 -2.99 -17.99
CA GLY A 131 -9.72 -1.82 -17.10
C GLY A 131 -9.14 -2.04 -15.70
N ALA A 132 -8.38 -3.10 -15.49
CA ALA A 132 -7.56 -3.33 -14.31
C ALA A 132 -6.07 -3.27 -14.66
N ILE A 133 -5.26 -2.79 -13.72
CA ILE A 133 -3.81 -2.92 -13.82
C ILE A 133 -3.40 -4.24 -13.16
N VAL A 134 -2.67 -5.08 -13.88
CA VAL A 134 -2.23 -6.40 -13.42
C VAL A 134 -0.74 -6.37 -13.07
N VAL A 135 -0.42 -6.76 -11.84
CA VAL A 135 0.96 -6.86 -11.34
C VAL A 135 1.14 -8.19 -10.61
N ASP A 136 2.06 -9.04 -11.10
CA ASP A 136 2.34 -10.36 -10.53
C ASP A 136 1.07 -11.22 -10.30
N GLY A 137 0.12 -11.16 -11.25
CA GLY A 137 -1.16 -11.86 -11.20
C GLY A 137 -2.28 -11.12 -10.45
N MET A 138 -1.98 -10.02 -9.77
CA MET A 138 -2.94 -9.28 -8.95
C MET A 138 -3.55 -8.12 -9.72
N GLN A 139 -4.88 -8.01 -9.70
CA GLN A 139 -5.64 -6.97 -10.36
C GLN A 139 -5.90 -5.79 -9.43
N PHE A 140 -5.55 -4.59 -9.89
CA PHE A 140 -5.80 -3.32 -9.22
C PHE A 140 -6.81 -2.49 -10.02
N ARG A 141 -7.85 -2.02 -9.34
CA ARG A 141 -8.78 -1.01 -9.86
C ARG A 141 -8.79 0.20 -8.94
N PHE A 142 -8.89 1.39 -9.51
CA PHE A 142 -8.76 2.66 -8.80
C PHE A 142 -10.02 3.49 -8.97
N ASP A 143 -10.61 3.93 -7.86
CA ASP A 143 -11.80 4.77 -7.90
C ASP A 143 -11.40 6.24 -7.65
N GLY A 144 -11.78 7.12 -8.57
CA GLY A 144 -11.62 8.58 -8.41
C GLY A 144 -10.18 9.09 -8.55
N VAL A 145 -9.26 8.26 -9.04
CA VAL A 145 -7.86 8.65 -9.28
C VAL A 145 -7.26 7.87 -10.44
N GLU A 146 -6.52 8.58 -11.31
CA GLU A 146 -5.77 7.97 -12.40
C GLU A 146 -4.41 7.48 -11.89
N PRO A 147 -4.09 6.17 -12.00
CA PRO A 147 -2.79 5.67 -11.62
C PRO A 147 -1.70 6.10 -12.61
N VAL A 148 -0.45 6.12 -12.15
CA VAL A 148 0.72 6.37 -12.99
C VAL A 148 1.59 5.12 -13.02
N VAL A 149 1.83 4.59 -14.21
CA VAL A 149 2.83 3.54 -14.43
C VAL A 149 4.08 4.19 -15.03
N ARG A 150 5.22 4.03 -14.35
CA ARG A 150 6.51 4.54 -14.83
C ARG A 150 7.59 3.46 -14.79
N THR A 151 8.68 3.67 -15.51
CA THR A 151 9.83 2.77 -15.51
C THR A 151 11.05 3.47 -14.92
N ILE A 152 11.67 2.85 -13.92
CA ILE A 152 12.93 3.29 -13.30
C ILE A 152 13.84 2.06 -13.18
N ASN A 153 15.06 2.13 -13.72
CA ASN A 153 16.05 1.04 -13.63
C ASN A 153 15.47 -0.34 -14.02
N ASP A 154 14.82 -0.42 -15.19
CA ASP A 154 14.17 -1.62 -15.75
C ASP A 154 13.05 -2.24 -14.88
N ARG A 155 12.56 -1.49 -13.89
CA ARG A 155 11.42 -1.87 -13.06
C ARG A 155 10.26 -0.94 -13.32
N ARG A 156 9.06 -1.51 -13.45
CA ARG A 156 7.82 -0.74 -13.52
C ARG A 156 7.30 -0.47 -12.12
N GLU A 157 6.95 0.78 -11.86
CA GLU A 157 6.30 1.22 -10.63
C GLU A 157 4.87 1.64 -10.92
N LEU A 158 3.94 1.15 -10.11
CA LEU A 158 2.54 1.57 -10.10
C LEU A 158 2.34 2.55 -8.95
N LEU A 159 2.02 3.80 -9.30
CA LEU A 159 1.86 4.92 -8.38
C LEU A 159 0.44 5.48 -8.42
N ILE A 160 0.03 6.12 -7.34
CA ILE A 160 -1.21 6.91 -7.29
C ILE A 160 -0.87 8.33 -6.82
N PRO A 161 -1.26 9.38 -7.57
CA PRO A 161 -1.13 10.75 -7.09
C PRO A 161 -2.11 11.02 -5.93
N ILE A 162 -1.63 11.65 -4.87
CA ILE A 162 -2.42 12.12 -3.73
C ILE A 162 -2.43 13.64 -3.78
N THR A 163 -3.60 14.23 -4.04
CA THR A 163 -3.75 15.68 -4.18
C THR A 163 -4.95 16.16 -3.36
N ALA A 164 -4.78 17.25 -2.62
CA ALA A 164 -5.86 17.93 -1.89
C ALA A 164 -5.54 19.42 -1.72
N ALA A 165 -6.59 20.25 -1.70
CA ALA A 165 -6.45 21.64 -1.26
C ALA A 165 -6.10 21.71 0.24
N ALA A 166 -5.62 22.87 0.68
CA ALA A 166 -5.29 23.10 2.09
C ALA A 166 -6.52 22.85 2.99
N GLY A 167 -6.39 21.99 3.99
CA GLY A 167 -7.46 21.61 4.93
C GLY A 167 -8.45 20.57 4.41
N GLU A 168 -8.44 20.27 3.11
CA GLU A 168 -9.28 19.23 2.50
C GLU A 168 -8.65 17.84 2.60
N GLU A 169 -9.48 16.82 2.39
CA GLU A 169 -9.06 15.42 2.43
C GLU A 169 -8.94 14.85 1.01
N ALA A 170 -7.76 14.33 0.68
CA ALA A 170 -7.60 13.39 -0.41
C ALA A 170 -8.06 12.01 0.04
N SER A 171 -8.81 11.30 -0.80
CA SER A 171 -9.20 9.92 -0.56
C SER A 171 -9.00 9.11 -1.83
N VAL A 172 -8.24 8.03 -1.74
CA VAL A 172 -8.04 7.08 -2.83
C VAL A 172 -8.51 5.71 -2.40
N LYS A 173 -9.28 5.07 -3.26
CA LYS A 173 -9.80 3.72 -3.04
C LYS A 173 -9.25 2.80 -4.11
N ILE A 174 -8.67 1.70 -3.63
CA ILE A 174 -7.99 0.69 -4.43
C ILE A 174 -8.69 -0.63 -4.18
N THR A 175 -9.24 -1.21 -5.23
CA THR A 175 -9.80 -2.56 -5.21
C THR A 175 -8.72 -3.51 -5.69
N ILE A 176 -8.48 -4.56 -4.90
CA ILE A 176 -7.39 -5.50 -5.07
C ILE A 176 -7.99 -6.91 -5.11
N VAL A 177 -7.77 -7.61 -6.22
CA VAL A 177 -8.31 -8.97 -6.49
C VAL A 177 -7.20 -9.83 -7.08
N TRP A 178 -7.30 -11.14 -6.89
CA TRP A 178 -6.40 -12.16 -7.43
C TRP A 178 -7.00 -12.79 -8.70
#